data_AF-A0A5S4T6L0-F1
#
_entry.id   AF-A0A5S4T6L0-F1
#
_cell.length_a   1.000
_cell.length_b   1.000
_cell.length_c   1.000
_cell.angle_alpha   90.00
_cell.angle_beta   90.00
_cell.angle_gamma   90.00
#
_symmetry.space_group_name_H-M   'P 1'
#
loop_
_entity.id
_entity.type
_entity.pdbx_description
1 polymer ?
#
loop_
_entity_poly.entity_id
_entity_poly.type
_entity_poly.pdbx_seq_one_letter_code
_entity_poly.pdbx_strand_id
1 'polypeptide(L)'
;SLDFTPAPLDAPLTTPALTKDIAELAKTTRVLSVGDLKSLMHISDKLAVLNRERFQAFDPVCEDGLQAAIAFDGDVYEGLQARTLDRPGLDWAQQHLRILSGLYGVLRPLDALQPYRLEMGVRLKTKRGST
;
A
#
# COMPACT_ATOMS: atom_id res chain seq x y z
N SER A 1 -1.92 -9.45 1.80
CA SER A 1 -2.40 -8.83 3.05
C SER A 1 -1.42 -7.76 3.49
N LEU A 2 -1.74 -6.98 4.53
CA LEU A 2 -0.80 -6.05 5.17
C LEU A 2 -0.75 -6.32 6.67
N ASP A 3 0.45 -6.37 7.24
CA ASP A 3 0.73 -6.47 8.68
C ASP A 3 1.52 -5.24 9.15
N PHE A 4 0.90 -4.43 10.00
CA PHE A 4 1.49 -3.21 10.56
C PHE A 4 2.17 -3.43 11.92
N THR A 5 2.41 -4.68 12.32
CA THR A 5 3.18 -4.99 13.53
C THR A 5 4.61 -4.48 13.36
N PRO A 6 5.10 -3.59 14.24
CA PRO A 6 6.45 -3.05 14.15
C PRO A 6 7.50 -4.18 14.16
N ALA A 7 8.54 -4.04 13.34
CA ALA A 7 9.71 -4.91 13.39
C ALA A 7 10.87 -4.15 14.05
N PRO A 8 11.71 -4.80 14.86
CA PRO A 8 12.87 -4.18 15.50
C PRO A 8 14.01 -4.02 14.48
N LEU A 9 13.79 -3.19 13.45
CA LEU A 9 14.74 -2.94 12.37
C LEU A 9 15.20 -1.49 12.41
N ASP A 10 16.51 -1.28 12.35
CA ASP A 10 17.12 0.04 12.18
C ASP A 10 17.20 0.39 10.69
N ALA A 11 16.06 0.79 10.12
CA ALA A 11 15.97 1.23 8.72
C ALA A 11 15.09 2.48 8.59
N PRO A 12 15.53 3.51 7.84
CA PRO A 12 14.73 4.72 7.65
C PRO A 12 13.50 4.45 6.79
N LEU A 13 12.47 5.27 6.96
CA LEU A 13 11.39 5.38 5.98
C LEU A 13 11.85 6.24 4.80
N THR A 14 11.39 5.92 3.60
CA THR A 14 11.57 6.74 2.40
C THR A 14 10.23 7.17 1.82
N THR A 15 10.22 8.28 1.07
CA THR A 15 8.99 8.75 0.42
C THR A 15 8.72 7.97 -0.88
N PRO A 16 7.49 7.48 -1.11
CA PRO A 16 7.09 6.91 -2.39
C PRO A 16 7.32 7.86 -3.58
N ALA A 17 7.72 7.33 -4.73
CA ALA A 17 8.08 8.16 -5.89
C ALA A 17 6.87 8.82 -6.59
N LEU A 18 5.71 8.15 -6.62
CA LEU A 18 4.54 8.55 -7.40
C LEU A 18 3.53 9.39 -6.59
N THR A 19 4.01 10.32 -5.76
CA THR A 19 3.19 11.11 -4.81
C THR A 19 1.98 11.80 -5.47
N LYS A 20 2.15 12.33 -6.69
CA LYS A 20 1.06 13.00 -7.43
C LYS A 20 -0.05 12.03 -7.82
N ASP A 21 0.31 10.84 -8.28
CA ASP A 21 -0.66 9.82 -8.70
C ASP A 21 -1.35 9.19 -7.49
N ILE A 22 -0.61 8.97 -6.39
CA ILE A 22 -1.15 8.56 -5.09
C ILE A 22 -2.21 9.56 -4.61
N ALA A 23 -1.90 10.86 -4.64
CA ALA A 23 -2.83 11.91 -4.22
C ALA A 23 -4.09 11.97 -5.12
N GLU A 24 -3.97 11.67 -6.41
CA GLU A 24 -5.11 11.61 -7.32
C GLU A 24 -6.00 10.39 -7.02
N LEU A 25 -5.40 9.21 -6.85
CA LEU A 25 -6.13 7.99 -6.51
C LEU A 25 -6.80 8.09 -5.13
N ALA A 26 -6.11 8.67 -4.14
CA ALA A 26 -6.66 8.89 -2.80
C ALA A 26 -7.93 9.75 -2.84
N LYS A 27 -8.01 10.76 -3.72
CA LYS A 27 -9.23 11.56 -3.91
C LYS A 27 -10.37 10.72 -4.47
N THR A 28 -10.08 9.86 -5.45
CA THR A 28 -11.07 8.97 -6.05
C THR A 28 -11.58 7.92 -5.08
N THR A 29 -10.70 7.26 -4.33
CA THR A 29 -11.08 6.19 -3.41
C THR A 29 -11.83 6.70 -2.18
N ARG A 30 -11.52 7.92 -1.71
CA ARG A 30 -12.15 8.54 -0.53
C ARG A 30 -13.65 8.79 -0.68
N VAL A 31 -14.15 8.95 -1.91
CA VAL A 31 -15.58 9.18 -2.18
C VAL A 31 -16.38 7.89 -2.43
N LEU A 32 -15.73 6.73 -2.47
CA LEU A 32 -16.41 5.46 -2.69
C LEU A 32 -17.30 5.10 -1.49
N SER A 33 -18.53 4.69 -1.76
CA SER A 33 -19.43 4.16 -0.74
C SER A 33 -19.04 2.72 -0.38
N VAL A 34 -19.57 2.22 0.74
CA VAL A 34 -19.42 0.81 1.12
C VAL A 34 -19.98 -0.10 0.00
N GLY A 35 -21.11 0.28 -0.61
CA GLY A 35 -21.70 -0.43 -1.74
C GLY A 35 -20.77 -0.50 -2.94
N ASP A 36 -20.16 0.63 -3.32
CA ASP A 36 -19.19 0.69 -4.42
C ASP A 36 -18.01 -0.24 -4.14
N LEU A 37 -17.44 -0.20 -2.94
CA LEU A 37 -16.29 -1.03 -2.57
C LEU A 37 -16.61 -2.53 -2.59
N LYS A 38 -17.81 -2.93 -2.13
CA LYS A 38 -18.25 -4.33 -2.22
C LYS A 38 -18.34 -4.80 -3.65
N SER A 39 -19.01 -4.03 -4.50
CA SER A 39 -19.21 -4.37 -5.91
C SER A 39 -17.88 -4.38 -6.68
N LEU A 40 -17.02 -3.40 -6.41
CA LEU A 40 -15.75 -3.19 -7.09
C LEU A 40 -14.68 -4.22 -6.71
N MET A 41 -14.65 -4.64 -5.45
CA MET A 41 -13.58 -5.49 -4.91
C MET A 41 -14.03 -6.91 -4.53
N HIS A 42 -15.34 -7.21 -4.66
CA HIS A 42 -15.94 -8.50 -4.29
C HIS A 42 -15.65 -8.92 -2.84
N ILE A 43 -15.79 -7.97 -1.91
CA ILE A 43 -15.52 -8.16 -0.47
C ILE A 43 -16.79 -8.12 0.37
N SER A 44 -16.71 -8.65 1.59
CA SER A 44 -17.81 -8.62 2.57
C SER A 44 -18.11 -7.20 3.06
N ASP A 45 -19.30 -6.98 3.63
CA ASP A 45 -19.68 -5.70 4.25
C ASP A 45 -18.66 -5.22 5.27
N LYS A 46 -18.23 -6.11 6.17
CA LYS A 46 -17.24 -5.79 7.20
C LYS A 46 -15.92 -5.31 6.60
N LEU A 47 -15.45 -5.97 5.54
CA LEU A 47 -14.21 -5.58 4.85
C LEU A 47 -14.38 -4.28 4.07
N ALA A 48 -15.55 -4.04 3.47
CA ALA A 48 -15.82 -2.80 2.74
C ALA A 48 -15.91 -1.59 3.67
N VAL A 49 -16.52 -1.73 4.85
CA VAL A 49 -16.52 -0.68 5.88
C VAL A 49 -15.09 -0.36 6.32
N LEU A 50 -14.30 -1.37 6.67
CA LEU A 50 -12.91 -1.20 7.06
C LEU A 50 -12.08 -0.52 5.96
N ASN A 51 -12.27 -0.92 4.70
CA ASN A 51 -11.51 -0.33 3.60
C ASN A 51 -11.92 1.12 3.33
N ARG A 52 -13.20 1.46 3.51
CA ARG A 52 -13.68 2.83 3.44
C ARG A 52 -13.04 3.70 4.52
N GLU A 53 -12.99 3.22 5.76
CA GLU A 53 -12.33 3.92 6.87
C GLU A 53 -10.86 4.17 6.56
N ARG A 54 -10.15 3.16 6.03
CA ARG A 54 -8.77 3.30 5.56
C ARG A 54 -8.62 4.38 4.49
N PHE A 55 -9.46 4.40 3.47
CA PHE A 55 -9.41 5.45 2.43
C PHE A 55 -9.76 6.85 2.97
N GLN A 56 -10.62 6.94 3.98
CA GLN A 56 -10.92 8.22 4.64
C GLN A 56 -9.77 8.70 5.53
N ALA A 57 -9.05 7.79 6.17
CA ALA A 57 -7.90 8.11 7.01
C ALA A 57 -6.61 8.38 6.19
N PHE A 58 -6.51 7.82 4.97
CA PHE A 58 -5.31 7.87 4.14
C PHE A 58 -4.85 9.29 3.81
N ASP A 59 -3.64 9.65 4.20
CA ASP A 59 -3.04 10.95 3.91
C ASP A 59 -1.95 10.82 2.83
N PRO A 60 -2.14 11.36 1.62
CA PRO A 60 -1.16 11.22 0.53
C PRO A 60 0.15 11.97 0.75
N VAL A 61 0.25 12.86 1.75
CA VAL A 61 1.50 13.58 2.09
C VAL A 61 2.15 13.09 3.38
N CYS A 62 1.57 12.07 4.02
CA CYS A 62 2.11 11.52 5.25
C CYS A 62 3.43 10.78 4.98
N GLU A 63 4.43 11.08 5.80
CA GLU A 63 5.77 10.48 5.77
C GLU A 63 5.93 9.37 6.83
N ASP A 64 4.92 9.20 7.68
CA ASP A 64 4.86 8.14 8.69
C ASP A 64 4.23 6.85 8.14
N GLY A 65 4.50 5.74 8.83
CA GLY A 65 3.94 4.45 8.50
C GLY A 65 4.90 3.32 8.79
N LEU A 66 4.83 2.27 7.98
CA LEU A 66 5.75 1.14 8.03
C LEU A 66 6.39 0.94 6.65
N GLN A 67 7.63 0.48 6.62
CA GLN A 67 8.34 0.16 5.38
C GLN A 67 7.53 -0.88 4.58
N ALA A 68 7.33 -0.63 3.28
CA ALA A 68 6.54 -1.49 2.42
C ALA A 68 6.92 -2.99 2.52
N ALA A 69 8.22 -3.32 2.49
CA ALA A 69 8.69 -4.71 2.56
C ALA A 69 8.37 -5.39 3.90
N ILE A 70 8.18 -4.62 4.98
CA ILE A 70 7.81 -5.12 6.30
C ILE A 70 6.29 -5.24 6.43
N ALA A 71 5.57 -4.31 5.81
CA ALA A 71 4.13 -4.23 5.86
C ALA A 71 3.43 -5.26 4.96
N PHE A 72 3.98 -5.58 3.78
CA PHE A 72 3.38 -6.56 2.88
C PHE A 72 3.51 -7.98 3.44
N ASP A 73 2.36 -8.62 3.61
CA ASP A 73 2.24 -9.95 4.21
C ASP A 73 1.45 -10.88 3.27
N GLY A 74 2.02 -12.05 2.97
CA GLY A 74 1.44 -13.07 2.09
C GLY A 74 2.49 -13.93 1.40
N ASP A 75 2.07 -15.06 0.83
CA ASP A 75 2.94 -16.13 0.33
C ASP A 75 4.04 -15.65 -0.64
N VAL A 76 3.74 -14.63 -1.46
CA VAL A 76 4.70 -14.03 -2.41
C VAL A 76 5.84 -13.28 -1.70
N TYR A 77 5.55 -12.71 -0.52
CA TYR A 77 6.50 -11.91 0.26
C TYR A 77 7.20 -12.73 1.35
N GLU A 78 6.67 -13.91 1.69
CA GLU A 78 7.26 -14.80 2.70
C GLU A 78 8.71 -15.19 2.33
N GLY A 79 8.97 -15.44 1.05
CA GLY A 79 10.31 -15.78 0.55
C GLY A 79 11.34 -14.64 0.68
N LEU A 80 10.91 -13.38 0.78
CA LEU A 80 11.83 -12.25 1.00
C LEU A 80 12.35 -12.20 2.44
N GLN A 81 11.58 -12.74 3.39
CA GLN A 81 11.88 -12.69 4.83
C GLN A 81 12.34 -11.29 5.30
N ALA A 82 11.69 -10.23 4.81
CA ALA A 82 12.17 -8.85 5.01
C ALA A 82 12.34 -8.48 6.49
N ARG A 83 11.53 -9.08 7.37
CA ARG A 83 11.57 -8.88 8.83
C ARG A 83 12.84 -9.43 9.50
N THR A 84 13.62 -10.27 8.82
CA THR A 84 14.87 -10.85 9.35
C THR A 84 16.12 -10.34 8.64
N LEU A 85 15.97 -9.48 7.62
CA LEU A 85 17.10 -8.88 6.91
C LEU A 85 17.86 -7.91 7.81
N ASP A 86 19.18 -7.93 7.69
CA ASP A 86 20.04 -6.91 8.28
C ASP A 86 20.04 -5.62 7.45
N ARG A 87 20.72 -4.59 7.96
CA ARG A 87 20.76 -3.28 7.29
C ARG A 87 21.34 -3.35 5.87
N PRO A 88 22.49 -4.03 5.61
CA PRO A 88 22.99 -4.22 4.25
C PRO A 88 21.99 -4.93 3.33
N GLY A 89 21.29 -5.96 3.82
CA GLY A 89 20.25 -6.65 3.04
C GLY A 89 19.08 -5.74 2.67
N LEU A 90 18.62 -4.92 3.61
CA LEU A 90 17.57 -3.92 3.38
C LEU A 90 18.02 -2.83 2.39
N ASP A 91 19.25 -2.33 2.51
CA ASP A 91 19.79 -1.32 1.59
C ASP A 91 19.96 -1.89 0.17
N TRP A 92 20.37 -3.15 0.04
CA TRP A 92 20.43 -3.83 -1.25
C TRP A 92 19.03 -4.00 -1.85
N ALA A 93 18.05 -4.48 -1.06
CA ALA A 93 16.67 -4.61 -1.51
C ALA A 93 16.10 -3.25 -1.93
N GLN A 94 16.39 -2.19 -1.18
CA GLN A 94 15.93 -0.83 -1.48
C GLN A 94 16.34 -0.36 -2.88
N GLN A 95 17.51 -0.80 -3.35
CA GLN A 95 18.03 -0.46 -4.67
C GLN A 95 17.47 -1.38 -5.77
N HIS A 96 17.33 -2.68 -5.49
CA HIS A 96 17.12 -3.71 -6.52
C HIS A 96 15.69 -4.28 -6.59
N LEU A 97 14.87 -4.13 -5.55
CA LEU A 97 13.51 -4.67 -5.49
C LEU A 97 12.46 -3.57 -5.70
N ARG A 98 11.39 -3.89 -6.42
CA ARG A 98 10.20 -3.04 -6.56
C ARG A 98 8.95 -3.86 -6.28
N ILE A 99 8.02 -3.25 -5.55
CA ILE A 99 6.73 -3.84 -5.18
C ILE A 99 5.64 -3.09 -5.95
N LEU A 100 4.82 -3.81 -6.72
CA LEU A 100 3.70 -3.22 -7.43
C LEU A 100 2.49 -3.06 -6.50
N SER A 101 1.83 -1.91 -6.57
CA SER A 101 0.74 -1.53 -5.70
C SER A 101 -0.36 -0.79 -6.46
N GLY A 102 -1.63 -1.16 -6.24
CA GLY A 102 -2.76 -0.48 -6.88
C GLY A 102 -2.89 0.99 -6.50
N LEU A 103 -2.51 1.36 -5.28
CA LEU A 103 -2.62 2.74 -4.79
C LEU A 103 -1.32 3.53 -4.96
N TYR A 104 -0.18 2.87 -4.77
CA TYR A 104 1.14 3.52 -4.82
C TYR A 104 1.83 3.40 -6.19
N GLY A 105 1.28 2.61 -7.10
CA GLY A 105 1.89 2.24 -8.37
C GLY A 105 3.10 1.33 -8.15
N VAL A 106 4.23 1.93 -7.79
CA VAL A 106 5.48 1.22 -7.49
C VAL A 106 6.07 1.71 -6.17
N LEU A 107 6.48 0.76 -5.34
CA LEU A 107 7.12 1.00 -4.05
C LEU A 107 8.50 0.38 -4.04
N ARG A 108 9.42 1.05 -3.35
CA ARG A 108 10.67 0.47 -2.88
C ARG A 108 10.45 -0.15 -1.49
N PRO A 109 11.26 -1.14 -1.08
CA PRO A 109 11.16 -1.79 0.23
C PRO A 109 10.98 -0.90 1.44
N LEU A 110 11.68 0.23 1.51
CA LEU A 110 11.66 1.16 2.64
C LEU A 110 10.68 2.32 2.46
N ASP A 111 9.91 2.36 1.37
CA ASP A 111 8.93 3.41 1.17
C ASP A 111 7.83 3.32 2.24
N ALA A 112 7.42 4.48 2.76
CA ALA A 112 6.40 4.60 3.79
C ALA A 112 5.05 4.10 3.25
N LEU A 113 4.46 3.17 4.00
CA LEU A 113 3.17 2.58 3.71
C LEU A 113 2.18 2.89 4.82
N GLN A 114 0.99 3.32 4.44
CA GLN A 114 -0.21 3.39 5.30
C GLN A 114 -1.18 2.25 4.99
N PRO A 115 -2.06 1.86 5.93
CA PRO A 115 -3.06 0.83 5.70
C PRO A 115 -4.01 1.18 4.55
N TYR A 116 -4.11 0.31 3.56
CA TYR A 116 -5.06 0.42 2.46
C TYR A 116 -5.43 -0.97 1.92
N ARG A 117 -6.44 -1.05 1.07
CA ARG A 117 -6.64 -2.22 0.20
C ARG A 117 -7.13 -1.77 -1.17
N LEU A 118 -6.26 -1.92 -2.17
CA LEU A 118 -6.59 -1.69 -3.57
C LEU A 118 -5.75 -2.64 -4.42
N GLU A 119 -6.36 -3.73 -4.88
CA GLU A 119 -5.69 -4.72 -5.71
C GLU A 119 -5.48 -4.17 -7.13
N MET A 120 -4.38 -4.54 -7.80
CA MET A 120 -4.06 -4.06 -9.16
C MET A 120 -5.12 -4.40 -10.22
N GLY A 121 -5.89 -5.47 -10.02
CA GLY A 121 -6.93 -5.91 -10.98
C GLY A 121 -8.26 -5.16 -10.85
N VAL A 122 -8.39 -4.24 -9.89
CA VAL A 122 -9.62 -3.49 -9.66
C VAL A 122 -9.81 -2.43 -10.74
N ARG A 123 -10.95 -2.48 -11.45
CA ARG A 123 -11.35 -1.51 -12.48
C ARG A 123 -11.88 -0.23 -11.86
N LEU A 124 -10.98 0.56 -11.28
CA LEU A 124 -11.32 1.84 -10.68
C LEU A 124 -11.41 2.93 -11.76
N LYS A 125 -12.58 3.54 -11.92
CA LYS A 125 -12.73 4.71 -12.78
C LYS A 125 -11.98 5.91 -12.18
N THR A 126 -11.03 6.45 -12.91
CA THR A 126 -10.26 7.64 -12.56
C THR A 126 -10.46 8.72 -13.63
N LYS A 127 -9.90 9.91 -13.42
CA LYS A 127 -9.90 10.95 -14.46
C LYS A 127 -9.08 10.56 -15.69
N ARG A 128 -8.06 9.69 -15.50
CA ARG A 128 -7.12 9.28 -16.54
C ARG A 128 -7.52 7.99 -17.26
N GLY A 129 -8.49 7.23 -16.75
CA GLY A 129 -8.93 5.97 -17.36
C GLY A 129 -10.23 5.43 -16.77
N SER A 130 -10.98 4.69 -17.58
CA SER A 130 -12.34 4.22 -17.26
C SER A 130 -12.58 2.72 -17.45
N THR A 131 -11.52 1.93 -17.59
CA THR A 131 -11.58 0.52 -18.03
C THR A 131 -11.66 -0.48 -16.89
#